data_AF-A0A401J629-F1
#
_entry.id   AF-A0A401J629-F1
#
_cell.length_a   1.000
_cell.length_b   1.000
_cell.length_c   1.000
_cell.angle_alpha   90.00
_cell.angle_beta   90.00
_cell.angle_gamma   90.00
#
_symmetry.space_group_name_H-M   'P 1'
#
loop_
_entity.id
_entity.type
_entity.pdbx_description
1 polymer ?
#
loop_
_entity_poly.entity_id
_entity_poly.type
_entity_poly.pdbx_seq_one_letter_code
_entity_poly.pdbx_strand_id
1 'polypeptide(L)' 'MIERRIRNELIARLDESPAVALLGPRQVGKTTLAQELADDRPSIYLDLESDRDRAKLTWSALEKLVQF' A
#
# COMPACT_ATOMS: atom_id res chain seq x y z
N MET A 1 -7.35 16.99 7.89
CA MET A 1 -6.58 15.75 8.05
C MET A 1 -5.23 16.12 8.66
N ILE A 2 -4.64 15.30 9.55
CA ILE A 2 -3.38 15.65 10.24
C ILE A 2 -2.21 15.08 9.44
N GLU A 3 -1.19 15.88 9.20
CA GLU A 3 0.03 15.45 8.52
C GLU A 3 0.75 14.34 9.31
N ARG A 4 1.05 13.23 8.62
CA ARG A 4 1.68 12.06 9.23
C ARG A 4 3.19 12.22 9.25
N ARG A 5 3.78 12.30 10.45
CA ARG A 5 5.23 12.46 10.65
C ARG A 5 6.08 11.41 9.92
N ILE A 6 5.58 10.19 9.77
CA ILE A 6 6.30 9.09 9.12
C ILE A 6 6.13 9.04 7.60
N ARG A 7 5.42 10.00 6.97
CA ARG A 7 5.17 9.99 5.51
C ARG A 7 6.47 9.99 4.71
N ASN A 8 7.40 10.88 5.04
CA ASN A 8 8.67 10.98 4.32
C ASN A 8 9.56 9.75 4.53
N GLU A 9 9.54 9.17 5.74
CA GLU A 9 10.26 7.92 6.01
C GLU A 9 9.67 6.74 5.24
N LEU A 10 8.34 6.66 5.14
CA LEU A 10 7.66 5.63 4.35
C LEU A 10 8.03 5.71 2.86
N ILE A 11 8.10 6.93 2.31
CA ILE A 11 8.54 7.15 0.92
C ILE A 11 9.97 6.66 0.73
N ALA A 12 10.91 7.14 1.57
CA ALA A 12 12.31 6.74 1.47
C ALA A 12 12.49 5.21 1.56
N ARG A 13 11.73 4.55 2.44
CA ARG A 13 11.78 3.09 2.59
C ARG A 13 11.20 2.33 1.38
N LEU A 14 10.20 2.89 0.71
CA LEU A 14 9.66 2.32 -0.52
C LEU A 14 10.61 2.51 -1.72
N ASP A 15 11.44 3.55 -1.70
CA ASP A 15 12.47 3.76 -2.72
C ASP A 15 13.66 2.78 -2.54
N GLU A 16 13.91 2.34 -1.29
CA GLU A 16 15.00 1.42 -0.94
C GLU A 16 14.60 -0.06 -0.94
N SER A 17 13.33 -0.37 -0.67
CA SER A 17 12.82 -1.74 -0.49
C SER A 17 11.61 -2.00 -1.39
N PRO A 18 11.53 -3.18 -2.03
CA PRO A 18 10.38 -3.52 -2.88
C PRO A 18 9.05 -3.62 -2.11
N ALA A 19 9.09 -3.74 -0.78
CA ALA A 19 7.91 -3.73 0.08
C ALA A 19 8.20 -3.12 1.45
N VAL A 20 7.21 -2.43 2.02
CA VAL A 20 7.26 -1.84 3.37
C VAL A 20 6.00 -2.20 4.14
N ALA A 21 6.16 -2.64 5.38
CA ALA A 21 5.05 -2.91 6.30
C ALA A 21 4.81 -1.73 7.25
N LEU A 22 3.58 -1.20 7.26
CA LEU A 22 3.14 -0.19 8.22
C LEU A 22 2.49 -0.84 9.45
N LEU A 23 3.21 -0.83 10.58
CA LEU A 23 2.75 -1.42 11.84
C LEU A 23 2.29 -0.36 12.84
N GLY A 24 1.39 -0.74 13.75
CA GLY A 24 0.95 0.12 14.85
C GLY A 24 -0.44 -0.23 15.40
N PRO A 25 -0.86 0.38 16.53
CA PRO A 25 -2.13 0.09 17.18
C PRO A 25 -3.35 0.26 16.27
N ARG A 26 -4.50 -0.34 16.62
CA ARG A 26 -5.74 -0.15 15.86
C ARG A 26 -6.11 1.34 15.82
N GLN A 27 -6.69 1.78 14.70
CA GLN A 27 -7.20 3.15 14.50
C GLN A 27 -6.18 4.31 14.55
N VAL A 28 -4.87 4.05 14.60
CA VAL A 28 -3.85 5.12 14.49
C VAL A 28 -3.74 5.75 13.10
N GLY A 29 -4.51 5.29 12.11
CA GLY A 29 -4.56 5.85 10.75
C GLY A 29 -3.55 5.30 9.76
N LYS A 30 -3.13 4.04 9.93
CA LYS A 30 -2.24 3.32 9.00
C LYS A 30 -2.82 3.27 7.57
N THR A 31 -4.10 2.86 7.47
CA THR A 31 -4.83 2.80 6.20
C THR A 31 -4.96 4.17 5.55
N THR A 32 -5.22 5.20 6.36
CA THR A 32 -5.31 6.59 5.89
C THR A 32 -4.00 7.05 5.26
N LEU A 33 -2.86 6.82 5.93
CA LEU A 33 -1.54 7.16 5.36
C LEU A 33 -1.25 6.40 4.07
N ALA A 34 -1.59 5.11 4.00
CA ALA A 34 -1.39 4.32 2.79
C ALA A 34 -2.23 4.83 1.62
N GLN A 35 -3.48 5.26 1.87
CA GLN A 35 -4.36 5.85 0.86
C GLN A 35 -3.90 7.25 0.43
N GLU A 36 -3.50 8.11 1.37
CA GLU A 36 -2.90 9.42 1.05
C GLU A 36 -1.68 9.25 0.12
N LEU A 37 -0.84 8.24 0.37
CA LEU A 37 0.32 7.96 -0.46
C LEU A 37 -0.03 7.37 -1.84
N ALA A 38 -1.15 6.65 -1.91
CA ALA A 38 -1.67 6.05 -3.13
C ALA A 38 -2.22 7.11 -4.10
N ASP A 39 -2.69 8.25 -3.59
CA ASP A 39 -3.14 9.38 -4.41
C ASP A 39 -1.98 10.06 -5.15
N ASP A 40 -0.76 9.98 -4.60
CA ASP A 40 0.43 10.63 -5.16
C ASP A 40 1.18 9.80 -6.21
N ARG A 41 0.77 8.55 -6.47
CA ARG A 41 1.47 7.64 -7.39
C ARG A 41 0.54 6.59 -8.01
N PRO A 42 0.83 6.06 -9.22
CA PRO A 42 0.12 4.91 -9.75
C PRO A 42 0.12 3.76 -8.73
N SER A 43 -1.07 3.33 -8.33
CA SER A 43 -1.22 2.41 -7.21
C SER A 43 -2.49 1.56 -7.37
N ILE A 44 -2.46 0.39 -6.74
CA ILE A 44 -3.59 -0.53 -6.68
C ILE A 44 -3.83 -0.86 -5.21
N TYR A 45 -5.06 -0.65 -4.75
CA TYR A 45 -5.47 -1.05 -3.41
C TYR A 45 -5.96 -2.50 -3.41
N LEU A 46 -5.40 -3.33 -2.53
CA LEU A 46 -5.77 -4.74 -2.35
C LEU A 46 -6.12 -5.00 -0.89
N ASP A 47 -7.38 -5.35 -0.64
CA ASP A 47 -7.80 -5.78 0.69
C ASP A 47 -7.49 -7.27 0.88
N LEU A 48 -6.51 -7.58 1.72
CA LEU A 48 -6.11 -8.96 1.97
C LEU A 48 -7.15 -9.77 2.77
N GLU A 49 -8.20 -9.15 3.31
CA GLU A 49 -9.34 -9.85 3.92
C GLU A 49 -10.36 -10.29 2.88
N SER A 50 -10.36 -9.68 1.69
CA SER A 50 -11.24 -10.02 0.56
C SER A 50 -10.67 -11.17 -0.29
N ASP A 51 -11.41 -12.28 -0.41
CA ASP A 51 -11.06 -13.41 -1.29
C ASP A 51 -10.79 -12.95 -2.74
N ARG A 52 -11.60 -12.03 -3.23
CA ARG A 52 -11.50 -11.48 -4.58
C ARG A 52 -10.19 -10.72 -4.78
N ASP A 53 -9.76 -9.95 -3.80
CA ASP A 53 -8.54 -9.17 -3.91
C ASP A 53 -7.31 -10.02 -3.68
N ARG A 54 -7.37 -11.02 -2.79
CA ARG A 54 -6.33 -12.03 -2.65
C ARG A 54 -6.08 -12.79 -3.95
N ALA A 55 -7.13 -13.11 -4.71
CA ALA A 55 -6.99 -13.80 -6.00
C ALA A 55 -6.14 -13.01 -7.02
N LYS A 56 -6.10 -11.68 -6.90
CA LYS A 56 -5.26 -10.81 -7.75
C LYS A 56 -3.76 -10.94 -7.48
N LEU A 57 -3.36 -11.47 -6.32
CA LEU A 57 -1.98 -11.71 -5.94
C LEU A 57 -1.42 -13.04 -6.46
N THR A 58 -2.24 -13.85 -7.14
CA THR A 58 -1.76 -15.07 -7.80
C THR A 58 -0.84 -14.71 -8.95
N TRP A 59 0.20 -15.54 -9.19
CA TRP A 59 1.21 -15.27 -10.22
C TRP A 59 0.61 -14.93 -11.60
N SER A 60 -0.42 -15.67 -12.02
CA SER A 60 -1.12 -15.45 -13.30
C SER A 60 -1.98 -14.17 -13.34
N ALA A 61 -2.39 -13.66 -12.19
CA ALA A 61 -3.13 -12.40 -12.08
C ALA A 61 -2.18 -11.20 -11.96
N LEU A 62 -1.02 -11.37 -11.31
CA LEU A 62 0.01 -10.33 -11.19
C LEU A 62 0.52 -9.87 -12.56
N GLU A 63 0.75 -10.77 -13.51
CA GLU A 63 1.16 -10.43 -14.89
C GLU A 63 0.22 -9.40 -15.56
N LYS A 64 -1.07 -9.43 -15.22
CA LYS A 64 -2.07 -8.48 -15.75
C LYS A 64 -2.08 -7.14 -15.03
N LEU A 65 -1.54 -7.06 -13.81
CA LEU A 65 -1.48 -5.83 -13.02
C LEU A 65 -0.23 -5.00 -13.32
N VAL A 66 0.87 -5.63 -13.76
CA VAL A 66 2.13 -4.94 -14.10
C VAL A 66 2.15 -4.43 -15.56
N GLN A 67 1.16 -4.79 -16.38
CA GLN A 67 1.04 -4.34 -17.78
C GLN A 67 0.33 -2.98 -17.95
N PHE A 68 0.18 -2.19 -16.89
CA PHE A 68 -0.32 -0.82 -16.94
C PHE A 68 0.77 0.18 -16.63
#